data_AF-A0A1P8Q4S5-F1
#
_entry.id   AF-A0A1P8Q4S5-F1
#
_cell.length_a   1.000
_cell.length_b   1.000
_cell.length_c   1.000
_cell.angle_alpha   90.00
_cell.angle_beta   90.00
_cell.angle_gamma   90.00
#
_symmetry.space_group_name_H-M   'P 1'
#
loop_
_entity.id
_entity.type
_entity.pdbx_description
1 polymer ?
#
loop_
_entity_poly.entity_id
_entity_poly.type
_entity_poly.pdbx_seq_one_letter_code
_entity_poly.pdbx_strand_id
1 'polypeptide(L)'
;MSKIAVKLNDNGIYEYISYPYSLNQDTSKGWILIESDPAFNISDMSNWTIRESDNKLVHISSNQTPDEENQNAITELTKQGLNQTLTVGQLQSAVTEVTKQNLDLARDNIQLKQDKTDMQSAITELTKQVITLSTPASTTETTTK
;
A
#
# COMPACT_ATOMS: atom_id res chain seq x y z
N MET A 1 -10.93 25.70 -31.17
CA MET A 1 -11.94 25.07 -30.32
C MET A 1 -13.30 25.42 -30.87
N SER A 2 -14.23 24.47 -30.89
CA SER A 2 -15.58 24.69 -31.40
C SER A 2 -16.45 25.18 -30.26
N LYS A 3 -17.27 26.20 -30.49
CA LYS A 3 -18.25 26.66 -29.51
C LYS A 3 -19.57 25.93 -29.67
N ILE A 4 -20.24 25.63 -28.57
CA ILE A 4 -21.59 25.06 -28.55
C ILE A 4 -22.52 26.04 -27.84
N ALA A 5 -23.79 26.02 -28.22
CA ALA A 5 -24.81 26.81 -27.54
C ALA A 5 -25.74 25.84 -26.81
N VAL A 6 -26.00 26.11 -25.53
CA VAL A 6 -26.81 25.24 -24.67
C VAL A 6 -27.88 26.04 -23.94
N LYS A 7 -28.96 25.37 -23.54
CA LYS A 7 -29.89 25.90 -22.53
C LYS A 7 -29.91 24.99 -21.30
N LEU A 8 -30.04 25.64 -20.16
CA LEU A 8 -30.05 25.01 -18.84
C LEU A 8 -31.46 25.03 -18.23
N ASN A 9 -31.78 23.98 -17.49
CA ASN A 9 -32.88 23.92 -16.54
C ASN A 9 -32.35 23.36 -15.20
N ASP A 10 -33.24 23.10 -14.24
CA ASP A 10 -32.87 22.58 -12.92
C ASP A 10 -32.15 21.22 -12.96
N ASN A 11 -32.31 20.46 -14.06
CA ASN A 11 -31.70 19.16 -14.28
C ASN A 11 -30.47 19.21 -15.21
N GLY A 12 -29.92 20.40 -15.49
CA GLY A 12 -28.75 20.57 -16.36
C GLY A 12 -29.10 20.98 -17.78
N ILE A 13 -28.27 20.57 -18.74
CA ILE A 13 -28.45 20.91 -20.15
C ILE A 13 -29.62 20.10 -20.75
N TYR A 14 -30.56 20.79 -21.40
CA TYR A 14 -31.71 20.16 -22.06
C TYR A 14 -31.85 20.48 -23.55
N GLU A 15 -31.19 21.54 -24.03
CA GLU A 15 -31.07 21.87 -25.45
C GLU A 15 -29.61 22.15 -25.81
N TYR A 16 -29.23 21.73 -27.01
CA TYR A 16 -27.86 21.83 -27.53
C TYR A 16 -27.89 22.17 -29.02
N ILE A 17 -27.01 23.07 -29.44
CA ILE A 17 -26.74 23.40 -30.85
C ILE A 17 -25.22 23.34 -31.07
N SER A 18 -24.82 22.59 -32.09
CA SER A 18 -23.43 22.42 -32.48
C SER A 18 -22.88 23.57 -33.33
N TYR A 19 -21.56 23.69 -33.36
CA TYR A 19 -20.87 24.54 -34.32
C TYR A 19 -21.17 24.11 -35.78
N PRO A 20 -21.33 25.05 -36.74
CA PRO A 20 -21.24 26.50 -36.58
C PRO A 20 -22.56 27.18 -36.18
N TYR A 21 -23.68 26.46 -36.16
CA TYR A 21 -25.01 27.03 -35.89
C TYR A 21 -25.15 27.61 -34.48
N SER A 22 -24.32 27.13 -33.54
CA SER A 22 -24.20 27.66 -32.19
C SER A 22 -23.89 29.15 -32.15
N LEU A 23 -23.14 29.67 -33.13
CA LEU A 23 -22.72 31.07 -33.19
C LEU A 23 -23.88 32.03 -33.48
N ASN A 24 -24.99 31.53 -34.00
CA ASN A 24 -26.17 32.33 -34.35
C ASN A 24 -27.23 32.33 -33.25
N GLN A 25 -26.97 31.67 -32.11
CA GLN A 25 -27.94 31.58 -31.02
C GLN A 25 -27.97 32.88 -30.20
N ASP A 26 -29.19 33.29 -29.85
CA ASP A 26 -29.47 34.55 -29.17
C ASP A 26 -29.45 34.37 -27.65
N THR A 27 -28.49 35.00 -26.98
CA THR A 27 -28.34 34.91 -25.51
C THR A 27 -29.53 35.50 -24.75
N SER A 28 -30.27 36.45 -25.34
CA SER A 28 -31.49 37.00 -24.74
C SER A 28 -32.63 35.97 -24.66
N LYS A 29 -32.53 34.88 -25.42
CA LYS A 29 -33.48 33.76 -25.41
C LYS A 29 -33.02 32.59 -24.53
N GLY A 30 -32.05 32.83 -23.64
CA GLY A 30 -31.55 31.84 -22.68
C GLY A 30 -30.50 30.89 -23.24
N TRP A 31 -29.95 31.15 -24.43
CA TRP A 31 -28.81 30.40 -24.95
C TRP A 31 -27.50 30.83 -24.31
N ILE A 32 -26.69 29.87 -23.91
CA ILE A 32 -25.37 30.09 -23.33
C ILE A 32 -24.33 29.54 -24.29
N LEU A 33 -23.44 30.41 -24.76
CA LEU A 33 -22.38 30.06 -25.69
C LEU A 33 -21.10 29.72 -24.91
N ILE A 34 -20.65 28.48 -25.01
CA ILE A 34 -19.48 27.95 -24.29
C ILE A 34 -18.52 27.23 -25.23
N GLU A 35 -17.29 27.01 -24.77
CA GLU A 35 -16.35 26.12 -25.45
C GLU A 35 -16.83 24.67 -25.34
N SER A 36 -16.77 23.92 -26.44
CA SER A 36 -17.07 22.49 -26.43
C SER A 36 -15.96 21.72 -25.72
N ASP A 37 -16.37 20.75 -24.91
CA ASP A 37 -15.48 19.73 -24.37
C ASP A 37 -15.56 18.45 -25.26
N PRO A 38 -14.45 17.81 -25.64
CA PRO A 38 -14.47 16.54 -26.38
C PRO A 38 -15.17 15.39 -25.65
N ALA A 39 -15.21 15.41 -24.31
CA ALA A 39 -15.88 14.39 -23.51
C ALA A 39 -17.40 14.65 -23.40
N PHE A 40 -17.89 15.81 -23.83
CA PHE A 40 -19.32 16.10 -23.83
C PHE A 40 -20.06 15.18 -24.80
N ASN A 41 -21.01 14.42 -24.27
CA ASN A 41 -21.87 13.52 -25.04
C ASN A 41 -23.32 14.00 -24.99
N ILE A 42 -23.91 14.21 -26.17
CA ILE A 42 -25.30 14.66 -26.31
C ILE A 42 -26.28 13.64 -25.70
N SER A 43 -25.96 12.34 -25.75
CA SER A 43 -26.81 11.27 -25.20
C SER A 43 -27.00 11.40 -23.69
N ASP A 44 -26.00 11.98 -23.01
CA ASP A 44 -25.93 12.13 -21.56
C ASP A 44 -25.90 13.60 -21.14
N MET A 45 -26.35 14.53 -21.99
CA MET A 45 -26.21 15.98 -21.75
C MET A 45 -26.88 16.46 -20.46
N SER A 46 -27.91 15.74 -19.98
CA SER A 46 -28.56 16.02 -18.69
C SER A 46 -27.64 15.78 -17.49
N ASN A 47 -26.50 15.12 -17.66
CA ASN A 47 -25.50 14.96 -16.60
C ASN A 47 -24.53 16.15 -16.52
N TRP A 48 -24.71 17.15 -17.39
CA TRP A 48 -23.81 18.28 -17.53
C TRP A 48 -24.51 19.60 -17.22
N THR A 49 -23.73 20.55 -16.73
CA THR A 49 -24.15 21.92 -16.49
C THR A 49 -23.02 22.89 -16.79
N ILE A 50 -23.29 24.19 -16.68
CA ILE A 50 -22.28 25.24 -16.76
C ILE A 50 -21.96 25.73 -15.37
N ARG A 51 -20.68 25.69 -14.98
CA ARG A 51 -20.24 26.23 -13.69
C ARG A 51 -20.20 27.75 -13.76
N GLU A 52 -20.94 28.42 -12.87
CA GLU A 52 -21.07 29.89 -12.87
C GLU A 52 -19.74 30.63 -12.67
N SER A 53 -18.78 30.04 -11.95
CA SER A 53 -17.53 30.71 -11.61
C SER A 53 -16.60 30.95 -12.80
N ASP A 54 -16.62 30.07 -13.80
CA ASP A 54 -15.70 30.12 -14.94
C ASP A 54 -16.34 29.77 -16.30
N ASN A 55 -17.68 29.62 -16.34
CA ASN A 55 -18.46 29.29 -17.52
C ASN A 55 -18.00 28.02 -18.25
N LYS A 56 -17.44 27.06 -17.52
CA LYS A 56 -17.01 25.78 -18.09
C LYS A 56 -18.11 24.74 -18.03
N LEU A 57 -18.03 23.82 -18.98
CA LEU A 57 -18.85 22.63 -19.06
C LEU A 57 -18.36 21.60 -18.04
N VAL A 58 -19.23 21.21 -17.11
CA VAL A 58 -18.88 20.35 -15.97
C VAL A 58 -19.92 19.28 -15.75
N HIS A 59 -19.53 18.16 -15.15
CA HIS A 59 -20.48 17.16 -14.67
C HIS A 59 -21.22 17.69 -13.44
N ILE A 60 -22.53 17.46 -13.38
CA ILE A 60 -23.37 17.89 -12.25
C ILE A 60 -22.96 17.21 -10.95
N SER A 61 -22.59 15.93 -11.00
CA SER A 61 -22.27 15.10 -9.84
C SER A 61 -21.04 15.59 -9.06
N SER A 62 -20.02 16.05 -9.77
CA SER A 62 -18.75 16.50 -9.20
C SER A 62 -18.61 18.02 -9.20
N ASN A 63 -19.42 18.72 -9.99
CA ASN A 63 -19.20 20.11 -10.38
C ASN A 63 -17.76 20.30 -10.88
N GLN A 64 -17.20 19.34 -11.64
CA GLN A 64 -15.84 19.32 -12.19
C GLN A 64 -15.82 19.19 -13.71
N THR A 65 -14.84 19.80 -14.38
CA THR A 65 -14.58 19.48 -15.78
C THR A 65 -13.98 18.07 -15.88
N PRO A 66 -14.09 17.39 -17.02
CA PRO A 66 -13.46 16.08 -17.22
C PRO A 66 -11.95 16.08 -16.91
N ASP A 67 -11.26 17.16 -17.26
CA ASP A 67 -9.83 17.32 -16.95
C ASP A 67 -9.56 17.41 -15.44
N GLU A 68 -10.39 18.15 -14.70
CA GLU A 68 -10.27 18.27 -13.24
C GLU A 68 -10.57 16.94 -12.55
N GLU A 69 -11.59 16.21 -13.00
CA GLU A 69 -11.92 14.86 -12.50
C GLU A 69 -10.77 13.88 -12.74
N ASN A 70 -10.21 13.89 -13.95
CA ASN A 70 -9.08 13.04 -14.30
C ASN A 70 -7.83 13.40 -13.48
N GLN A 71 -7.55 14.69 -13.29
CA GLN A 71 -6.43 15.14 -12.46
C GLN A 71 -6.60 14.69 -11.00
N ASN A 72 -7.81 14.78 -10.46
CA ASN A 72 -8.12 14.30 -9.12
C ASN A 72 -7.97 12.78 -9.02
N ALA A 73 -8.48 12.03 -9.99
CA ALA A 73 -8.34 10.58 -10.04
C ALA A 73 -6.86 10.14 -10.08
N ILE A 74 -6.05 10.78 -10.93
CA ILE A 74 -4.60 10.51 -11.01
C ILE A 74 -3.90 10.85 -9.68
N THR A 75 -4.28 11.97 -9.07
CA THR A 75 -3.72 12.39 -7.78
C THR A 75 -4.01 11.38 -6.68
N GLU A 76 -5.26 10.91 -6.58
CA GLU A 76 -5.66 9.91 -5.59
C GLU A 76 -4.98 8.56 -5.83
N LEU A 77 -4.91 8.09 -7.08
CA LEU A 77 -4.19 6.87 -7.44
C LEU A 77 -2.69 6.97 -7.10
N THR A 78 -2.09 8.14 -7.32
CA THR A 78 -0.67 8.39 -6.98
C THR A 78 -0.45 8.33 -5.47
N LYS A 79 -1.31 8.97 -4.67
CA LYS A 79 -1.27 8.88 -3.19
C LYS A 79 -1.39 7.44 -2.71
N GLN A 80 -2.32 6.68 -3.29
CA GLN A 80 -2.50 5.27 -2.97
C GLN A 80 -1.24 4.44 -3.27
N GLY A 81 -0.62 4.65 -4.44
CA GLY A 81 0.62 3.96 -4.83
C GLY A 81 1.81 4.31 -3.91
N LEU A 82 1.94 5.56 -3.49
CA LEU A 82 2.96 5.98 -2.52
C LEU A 82 2.76 5.31 -1.16
N ASN A 83 1.52 5.27 -0.66
CA ASN A 83 1.19 4.60 0.60
C ASN A 83 1.49 3.09 0.55
N GLN A 84 1.19 2.44 -0.56
CA GLN A 84 1.54 1.02 -0.77
C GLN A 84 3.06 0.81 -0.75
N THR A 85 3.82 1.69 -1.42
CA THR A 85 5.29 1.63 -1.45
C THR A 85 5.89 1.75 -0.05
N LEU A 86 5.40 2.70 0.75
CA LEU A 86 5.81 2.87 2.14
C LEU A 86 5.50 1.63 2.99
N THR A 87 4.30 1.06 2.82
CA THR A 87 3.88 -0.15 3.54
C THR A 87 4.77 -1.34 3.20
N VAL A 88 5.12 -1.51 1.92
CA VAL A 88 6.03 -2.58 1.48
C VAL A 88 7.41 -2.40 2.10
N GLY A 89 7.96 -1.18 2.14
CA GLY A 89 9.24 -0.89 2.79
C GLY A 89 9.24 -1.19 4.30
N GLN A 90 8.15 -0.87 4.99
CA GLN A 90 7.97 -1.20 6.41
C GLN A 90 7.91 -2.72 6.63
N LEU A 91 7.17 -3.46 5.80
CA LEU A 91 7.10 -4.91 5.86
C LEU A 91 8.46 -5.57 5.58
N GLN A 92 9.21 -5.09 4.58
CA GLN A 92 10.56 -5.58 4.28
C GLN A 92 11.52 -5.37 5.47
N SER A 93 11.41 -4.23 6.15
CA SER A 93 12.21 -3.93 7.34
C SER A 93 11.86 -4.88 8.49
N ALA A 94 10.57 -5.06 8.77
CA ALA A 94 10.10 -5.98 9.81
C ALA A 94 10.50 -7.44 9.53
N VAL A 95 10.37 -7.91 8.29
CA VAL A 95 10.81 -9.25 7.88
C VAL A 95 12.33 -9.42 8.07
N THR A 96 13.12 -8.39 7.73
CA THR A 96 14.57 -8.40 7.93
C THR A 96 14.91 -8.50 9.42
N GLU A 97 14.21 -7.76 10.28
CA GLU A 97 14.43 -7.80 11.73
C GLU A 97 14.06 -9.15 12.33
N VAL A 98 12.89 -9.70 11.99
CA VAL A 98 12.47 -11.05 12.42
C VAL A 98 13.45 -12.11 11.93
N THR A 99 13.97 -11.98 10.71
CA THR A 99 14.98 -12.91 10.17
C THR A 99 16.27 -12.85 10.99
N LYS A 100 16.74 -11.65 11.37
CA LYS A 100 17.91 -11.49 12.25
C LYS A 100 17.68 -12.14 13.61
N GLN A 101 16.53 -11.85 14.25
CA GLN A 101 16.16 -12.45 15.53
C GLN A 101 16.13 -13.98 15.48
N ASN A 102 15.59 -14.56 14.40
CA ASN A 102 15.57 -16.01 14.22
C ASN A 102 16.97 -16.61 14.03
N LEU A 103 17.88 -15.91 13.36
CA LEU A 103 19.28 -16.34 13.21
C LEU A 103 20.02 -16.29 14.54
N ASP A 104 19.79 -15.27 15.36
CA ASP A 104 20.39 -15.15 16.68
C ASP A 104 19.87 -16.24 17.63
N LEU A 105 18.55 -16.49 17.65
CA LEU A 105 17.95 -17.62 18.37
C LEU A 105 18.51 -18.98 17.91
N ALA A 106 18.78 -19.14 16.61
CA ALA A 106 19.40 -20.37 16.10
C ALA A 106 20.83 -20.54 16.62
N ARG A 107 21.63 -19.46 16.70
CA ARG A 107 22.98 -19.48 17.28
C ARG A 107 22.95 -19.80 18.77
N ASP A 108 22.08 -19.15 19.53
CA ASP A 108 21.93 -19.40 20.98
C ASP A 108 21.55 -20.86 21.25
N ASN A 109 20.64 -21.41 20.45
CA ASN A 109 20.26 -22.83 20.55
C ASN A 109 21.42 -23.78 20.23
N ILE A 110 22.30 -23.44 19.29
CA ILE A 110 23.50 -24.23 19.00
C ILE A 110 24.47 -24.16 20.20
N GLN A 111 24.68 -22.96 20.75
CA GLN A 111 25.56 -22.79 21.91
C GLN A 111 25.05 -23.57 23.13
N LEU A 112 23.75 -23.49 23.44
CA LEU A 112 23.14 -24.24 24.54
C LEU A 112 23.31 -25.76 24.38
N LYS A 113 23.25 -26.28 23.14
CA LYS A 113 23.51 -27.70 22.88
C LYS A 113 24.97 -28.07 23.11
N GLN A 114 25.90 -27.19 22.75
CA GLN A 114 27.32 -27.38 23.00
C GLN A 114 27.60 -27.38 24.50
N ASP A 115 27.14 -26.36 25.23
CA ASP A 115 27.30 -26.24 26.68
C ASP A 115 26.74 -27.46 27.41
N LYS A 116 25.58 -27.96 26.96
CA LYS A 116 24.99 -29.19 27.49
C LYS A 116 25.90 -30.41 27.30
N THR A 117 26.53 -30.53 26.13
CA THR A 117 27.45 -31.64 25.81
C THR A 117 28.72 -31.56 26.66
N ASP A 118 29.25 -30.36 26.83
CA ASP A 118 30.45 -30.11 27.64
C ASP A 118 30.18 -30.41 29.11
N MET A 119 29.03 -29.98 29.65
CA MET A 119 28.60 -30.31 31.01
C MET A 119 28.41 -31.83 31.21
N GLN A 120 27.78 -32.53 30.26
CA GLN A 120 27.61 -33.98 30.35
C GLN A 120 28.96 -34.71 30.40
N SER A 121 29.94 -34.25 29.63
CA SER A 121 31.30 -34.79 29.63
C SER A 121 31.98 -34.53 30.98
N ALA A 122 31.88 -33.33 31.52
CA ALA A 122 32.42 -32.98 32.84
C ALA A 122 31.80 -33.81 33.97
N ILE A 123 30.47 -33.99 33.97
CA ILE A 123 29.76 -34.85 34.94
C ILE A 123 30.26 -36.29 34.85
N THR A 124 30.43 -36.81 33.64
CA THR A 124 30.94 -38.18 33.41
C THR A 124 32.33 -38.33 34.01
N GLU A 125 33.22 -37.36 33.79
CA GLU A 125 34.58 -37.41 34.30
C GLU A 125 34.65 -37.29 35.83
N LEU A 126 33.88 -36.37 36.42
CA LEU A 126 33.73 -36.28 37.88
C LEU A 126 33.19 -37.58 38.47
N THR A 127 32.22 -38.21 37.82
CA THR A 127 31.64 -39.49 38.25
C THR A 127 32.72 -40.58 38.30
N LYS A 128 33.58 -40.68 37.28
CA LYS A 128 34.72 -41.62 37.29
C LYS A 128 35.67 -41.35 38.45
N GLN A 129 36.05 -40.09 38.67
CA GLN A 129 36.96 -39.72 39.76
C GLN A 129 36.40 -40.10 41.13
N VAL A 130 35.10 -39.85 41.36
CA VAL A 130 34.42 -40.25 42.61
C VAL A 130 34.43 -41.77 42.79
N ILE A 131 34.17 -42.54 41.72
CA ILE A 131 34.23 -44.01 41.78
C ILE A 131 35.65 -44.45 42.19
N THR A 132 36.69 -43.93 41.55
CA THR A 132 38.09 -44.28 41.85
C THR A 132 38.47 -43.98 43.30
N LEU A 133 38.06 -42.82 43.84
CA LEU A 133 38.32 -42.44 45.23
C LEU A 133 37.50 -43.25 46.25
N SER A 134 36.34 -43.76 45.85
CA SER A 134 35.43 -44.51 46.72
C SER A 134 35.73 -46.01 46.73
N THR A 135 36.49 -46.52 45.77
CA THR A 135 37.03 -47.89 45.82
C THR A 135 38.09 -47.98 46.92
N PRO A 136 37.90 -48.83 47.96
CA PRO A 136 38.93 -49.01 48.97
C PRO A 136 40.19 -49.57 48.30
N ALA A 137 41.35 -48.97 48.60
CA ALA A 137 42.64 -49.50 48.18
C ALA A 137 42.73 -50.94 48.68
N SER A 138 42.58 -51.90 47.76
CA SER A 138 42.84 -53.30 48.05
C SER A 138 44.34 -53.41 48.32
N THR A 139 44.73 -53.33 49.59
CA THR A 139 46.06 -53.71 50.04
C THR A 139 46.30 -55.13 49.57
N THR A 140 47.23 -55.28 48.63
CA THR A 140 47.87 -56.54 48.30
C THR A 140 48.53 -57.10 49.55
N GLU A 141 47.86 -58.02 50.24
CA GLU A 141 48.52 -58.95 51.15
C GLU A 141 49.18 -60.04 50.31
N THR A 142 50.45 -59.79 49.97
CA THR A 142 51.39 -60.80 49.49
C THR A 142 51.54 -61.86 50.59
N THR A 143 50.85 -62.99 50.46
CA THR A 143 51.06 -64.14 51.35
C THR A 143 51.93 -65.15 50.61
N THR A 144 53.22 -65.13 50.94
CA THR A 144 54.19 -66.18 50.62
C THR A 144 53.86 -67.44 51.39
N LYS A 145 53.73 -68.59 50.70
CA LYS A 145 54.06 -69.89 51.25
C LYS A 145 54.43 -70.89 50.16
#